data_AF-A0A4R8H108-F1
#
_entry.id   AF-A0A4R8H108-F1
#
_cell.length_a   1.000
_cell.length_b   1.000
_cell.length_c   1.000
_cell.angle_alpha   90.00
_cell.angle_beta   90.00
_cell.angle_gamma   90.00
#
_symmetry.space_group_name_H-M   'P 1'
#
loop_
_entity.id
_entity.type
_entity.pdbx_description
1 polymer ?
#
loop_
_entity_poly.entity_id
_entity_poly.type
_entity_poly.pdbx_seq_one_letter_code
_entity_poly.pdbx_strand_id
1 'polypeptide(L)'
;MSYKEILKNKEIILARVDKELRYTWIFNPYPDFSAKEVIGKTDYEIDPNPGSFKLQELKRRVIETGTREIAVIKFPLSRGYISYKIIADPIINNQGEIIGATTAAMDITDIINNCDSIEIEEDIKEKISRYRSIGSKIRLLRKENALTQKDLAERSNLSQSYISSLEKDQRNPTINSLKLIASALEVNIKELLDMIL
;
A
#
# COMPACT_ATOMS: atom_id res chain seq x y z
N MET A 1 16.87 -2.35 35.34
CA MET A 1 15.96 -2.45 34.19
C MET A 1 16.64 -3.23 33.08
N SER A 2 16.06 -4.34 32.64
CA SER A 2 16.57 -5.12 31.51
C SER A 2 16.14 -4.48 30.19
N TYR A 3 16.97 -4.52 29.14
CA TYR A 3 16.59 -4.04 27.80
C TYR A 3 15.30 -4.69 27.27
N LYS A 4 14.98 -5.91 27.74
CA LYS A 4 13.74 -6.63 27.43
C LYS A 4 12.49 -5.89 27.91
N GLU A 5 12.55 -5.16 29.02
CA GLU A 5 11.40 -4.41 29.54
C GLU A 5 11.14 -3.13 28.76
N ILE A 6 12.21 -2.44 28.33
CA ILE A 6 12.11 -1.24 27.49
C ILE A 6 11.49 -1.59 26.12
N LEU A 7 11.86 -2.74 25.55
CA LEU A 7 11.33 -3.20 24.27
C LEU A 7 9.87 -3.69 24.36
N LYS A 8 9.47 -4.31 25.47
CA LYS A 8 8.07 -4.69 25.71
C LYS A 8 7.12 -3.49 25.75
N ASN A 9 7.60 -2.35 26.27
CA ASN A 9 6.78 -1.14 26.42
C ASN A 9 6.60 -0.35 25.10
N LYS A 10 7.22 -0.79 23.99
CA LYS A 10 7.18 -0.10 22.69
C LYS A 10 6.48 -0.90 21.59
N GLU A 11 5.77 -1.98 21.93
CA GLU A 11 5.07 -2.85 20.96
C GLU A 11 5.94 -3.22 19.74
N ILE A 12 7.24 -3.45 19.99
CA ILE A 12 8.19 -3.87 18.95
C ILE A 12 8.16 -5.39 18.84
N ILE A 13 8.05 -5.88 17.61
CA ILE A 13 8.23 -7.29 17.25
C ILE A 13 9.61 -7.45 16.62
N LEU A 14 10.40 -8.38 17.13
CA LEU A 14 11.68 -8.75 16.51
C LEU A 14 11.57 -10.20 16.02
N ALA A 15 12.01 -10.47 14.80
CA ALA A 15 11.99 -11.82 14.26
C ALA A 15 13.17 -12.13 13.38
N ARG A 16 13.51 -13.41 13.31
CA ARG A 16 14.55 -13.98 12.47
C ARG A 16 13.96 -15.07 11.58
N VAL A 17 14.34 -15.07 10.31
CA VAL A 17 14.04 -16.15 9.36
C VAL A 17 15.32 -16.72 8.75
N ASP A 18 15.27 -17.98 8.32
CA ASP A 18 16.30 -18.61 7.48
C ASP A 18 16.17 -18.21 5.98
N LYS A 19 16.95 -18.84 5.10
CA LYS A 19 16.93 -18.59 3.65
C LYS A 19 15.60 -18.94 3.01
N GLU A 20 14.90 -19.91 3.57
CA GLU A 20 13.60 -20.40 3.14
C GLU A 20 12.46 -19.58 3.74
N LEU A 21 12.77 -18.45 4.39
CA LEU A 21 11.84 -17.51 5.03
C LEU A 21 11.08 -18.13 6.21
N ARG A 22 11.58 -19.23 6.77
CA ARG A 22 10.98 -19.88 7.94
C ARG A 22 11.49 -19.23 9.21
N TYR A 23 10.57 -18.91 10.11
CA TYR A 23 10.91 -18.27 11.37
C TYR A 23 11.79 -19.19 12.23
N THR A 24 12.98 -18.72 12.59
CA THR A 24 13.91 -19.40 13.51
C THR A 24 13.85 -18.82 14.92
N TRP A 25 13.35 -17.60 15.05
CA TRP A 25 13.17 -16.93 16.33
C TRP A 25 12.19 -15.76 16.20
N ILE A 26 11.44 -15.50 17.27
CA ILE A 26 10.57 -14.32 17.38
C ILE A 26 10.52 -13.84 18.84
N PHE A 27 10.43 -12.53 19.03
CA PHE A 27 10.24 -11.89 20.31
C PHE A 27 9.02 -10.98 20.26
N ASN A 28 8.20 -11.07 21.31
CA ASN A 28 7.00 -10.26 21.50
C ASN A 28 6.06 -10.32 20.28
N PRO A 29 5.65 -11.53 19.82
CA PRO A 29 4.71 -11.64 18.71
C PRO A 29 3.40 -10.93 19.04
N TYR A 30 2.68 -10.51 18.00
CA TYR A 30 1.33 -9.97 18.16
C TYR A 30 0.44 -10.98 18.93
N PRO A 31 -0.49 -10.53 19.80
CA PRO A 31 -1.27 -11.42 20.65
C PRO A 31 -2.05 -12.53 19.94
N ASP A 32 -2.37 -12.38 18.66
CA ASP A 32 -3.01 -13.43 17.85
C ASP A 32 -2.09 -14.62 17.58
N PHE A 33 -0.78 -14.49 17.83
CA PHE A 33 0.22 -15.49 17.49
C PHE A 33 1.02 -15.94 18.70
N SER A 34 1.17 -17.25 18.84
CA SER A 34 2.10 -17.86 19.79
C SER A 34 3.50 -17.93 19.20
N ALA A 35 4.51 -17.56 19.99
CA ALA A 35 5.91 -17.69 19.59
C ALA A 35 6.27 -19.13 19.17
N LYS A 36 5.69 -20.15 19.82
CA LYS A 36 5.94 -21.57 19.50
C LYS A 36 5.31 -21.99 18.18
N GLU A 37 4.18 -21.40 17.81
CA GLU A 37 3.42 -21.78 16.61
C GLU A 37 3.98 -21.13 15.33
N VAL A 38 4.76 -20.06 15.50
CA VAL A 38 5.42 -19.31 14.43
C VAL A 38 6.70 -20.02 13.96
N ILE A 39 7.46 -20.66 14.86
CA ILE A 39 8.75 -21.26 14.51
C ILE A 39 8.58 -22.34 13.44
N GLY A 40 9.43 -22.29 12.41
CA GLY A 40 9.44 -23.22 11.29
C GLY A 40 8.44 -22.90 10.17
N LYS A 41 7.54 -21.93 10.37
CA LYS A 41 6.56 -21.50 9.36
C LYS A 41 7.04 -20.27 8.60
N THR A 42 6.48 -20.04 7.44
CA THR A 42 6.57 -18.79 6.67
C THR A 42 5.44 -17.83 7.05
N ASP A 43 5.53 -16.56 6.65
CA ASP A 43 4.45 -15.59 6.90
C ASP A 43 3.10 -16.07 6.33
N TYR A 44 3.12 -16.77 5.19
CA TYR A 44 1.92 -17.28 4.51
C TYR A 44 1.26 -18.44 5.27
N GLU A 45 2.07 -19.28 5.92
CA GLU A 45 1.60 -20.43 6.70
C GLU A 45 1.09 -20.01 8.10
N ILE A 46 1.51 -18.84 8.59
CA ILE A 46 1.07 -18.31 9.89
C ILE A 46 -0.30 -17.66 9.76
N ASP A 47 -0.43 -16.68 8.86
CA ASP A 47 -1.68 -15.98 8.61
C ASP A 47 -1.68 -15.37 7.20
N PRO A 48 -2.32 -16.03 6.21
CA PRO A 48 -2.32 -15.56 4.83
C PRO A 48 -3.23 -14.34 4.65
N ASN A 49 -2.61 -13.18 4.45
CA ASN A 49 -3.31 -11.91 4.26
C ASN A 49 -2.43 -10.94 3.42
N PRO A 50 -2.99 -9.82 2.91
CA PRO A 50 -2.22 -8.89 2.08
C PRO A 50 -0.97 -8.29 2.75
N GLY A 51 -0.97 -8.17 4.08
CA GLY A 51 0.19 -7.70 4.86
C GLY A 51 1.28 -8.77 4.96
N SER A 52 0.92 -10.02 5.27
CA SER A 52 1.88 -11.13 5.33
C SER A 52 2.53 -11.42 3.97
N PHE A 53 1.77 -11.26 2.87
CA PHE A 53 2.29 -11.27 1.49
C PHE A 53 3.40 -10.24 1.28
N LYS A 54 3.15 -8.99 1.64
CA LYS A 54 4.15 -7.91 1.52
C LYS A 54 5.36 -8.13 2.42
N LEU A 55 5.16 -8.64 3.63
CA LEU A 55 6.24 -8.90 4.59
C LEU A 55 7.18 -9.99 4.09
N GLN A 56 6.64 -11.08 3.56
CA GLN A 56 7.48 -12.16 3.03
C GLN A 56 8.27 -11.70 1.81
N GLU A 57 7.65 -10.94 0.90
CA GLU A 57 8.35 -10.39 -0.26
C GLU A 57 9.42 -9.35 0.13
N LEU A 58 9.19 -8.56 1.18
CA LEU A 58 10.24 -7.69 1.75
C LEU A 58 11.45 -8.51 2.22
N LYS A 59 11.22 -9.59 2.99
CA LYS A 59 12.29 -10.46 3.49
C LYS A 59 13.02 -11.16 2.35
N ARG A 60 12.27 -11.64 1.34
CA ARG A 60 12.83 -12.26 0.13
C ARG A 60 13.80 -11.32 -0.57
N ARG A 61 13.37 -10.09 -0.87
CA ARG A 61 14.24 -9.11 -1.54
C ARG A 61 15.49 -8.83 -0.74
N VAL A 62 15.40 -8.63 0.58
CA VAL A 62 16.58 -8.42 1.44
C VAL A 62 17.56 -9.58 1.38
N ILE A 63 17.07 -10.83 1.33
CA ILE A 63 17.93 -12.02 1.19
C ILE A 63 18.54 -12.10 -0.20
N GLU A 64 17.80 -11.76 -1.26
CA GLU A 64 18.26 -11.80 -2.65
C GLU A 64 19.27 -10.69 -2.97
N THR A 65 19.04 -9.47 -2.45
CA THR A 65 19.88 -8.31 -2.72
C THR A 65 21.04 -8.18 -1.74
N GLY A 66 20.92 -8.74 -0.54
CA GLY A 66 21.87 -8.52 0.55
C GLY A 66 21.86 -7.08 1.08
N THR A 67 20.79 -6.32 0.84
CA THR A 67 20.67 -4.92 1.26
C THR A 67 19.52 -4.74 2.25
N ARG A 68 19.68 -3.81 3.20
CA ARG A 68 18.61 -3.42 4.11
C ARG A 68 17.44 -2.81 3.33
N GLU A 69 16.23 -3.18 3.71
CA GLU A 69 15.01 -2.51 3.26
C GLU A 69 14.14 -2.04 4.43
N ILE A 70 13.35 -1.00 4.18
CA ILE A 70 12.39 -0.45 5.14
C ILE A 70 11.05 -0.31 4.43
N ALA A 71 9.99 -0.80 5.07
CA ALA A 71 8.64 -0.70 4.53
C ALA A 71 7.63 -0.35 5.64
N VAL A 72 6.54 0.31 5.26
CA VAL A 72 5.34 0.42 6.10
C VAL A 72 4.32 -0.55 5.54
N ILE A 73 3.88 -1.50 6.36
CA ILE A 73 2.96 -2.57 5.96
C ILE A 73 1.77 -2.58 6.90
N LYS A 74 0.57 -2.65 6.32
CA LYS A 74 -0.71 -2.69 7.03
C LYS A 74 -1.23 -4.12 7.06
N PHE A 75 -1.61 -4.60 8.23
CA PHE A 75 -2.08 -5.96 8.48
C PHE A 75 -3.53 -5.95 8.97
N PRO A 76 -4.42 -6.77 8.40
CA PRO A 76 -5.76 -7.00 8.94
C PRO A 76 -5.70 -8.06 10.05
N LEU A 77 -5.54 -7.64 11.31
CA LEU A 77 -5.43 -8.53 12.48
C LEU A 77 -6.74 -8.54 13.29
N SER A 78 -6.83 -9.35 14.35
CA SER A 78 -8.08 -9.52 15.13
C SER A 78 -8.63 -8.22 15.72
N ARG A 79 -7.75 -7.28 16.11
CA ARG A 79 -8.14 -5.96 16.66
C ARG A 79 -8.36 -4.89 15.58
N GLY A 80 -8.39 -5.30 14.31
CA GLY A 80 -8.52 -4.42 13.16
C GLY A 80 -7.19 -4.20 12.45
N TYR A 81 -7.09 -3.07 11.76
CA TYR A 81 -5.90 -2.80 10.95
C TYR A 81 -4.78 -2.19 11.77
N ILE A 82 -3.61 -2.82 11.72
CA ILE A 82 -2.39 -2.33 12.38
C ILE A 82 -1.33 -2.06 11.32
N SER A 83 -0.67 -0.91 11.43
CA SER A 83 0.40 -0.48 10.52
C SER A 83 1.75 -0.60 11.21
N TYR A 84 2.61 -1.47 10.68
CA TYR A 84 3.97 -1.63 11.17
C TYR A 84 4.96 -0.92 10.25
N LYS A 85 5.88 -0.15 10.84
CA LYS A 85 7.15 0.21 10.18
C LYS A 85 8.13 -0.92 10.42
N ILE A 86 8.56 -1.55 9.34
CA ILE A 86 9.40 -2.75 9.36
C ILE A 86 10.75 -2.40 8.76
N ILE A 87 11.81 -2.69 9.51
CA ILE A 87 13.20 -2.65 9.06
C ILE A 87 13.64 -4.10 8.91
N ALA A 88 14.14 -4.46 7.73
CA ALA A 88 14.62 -5.80 7.42
C ALA A 88 16.09 -5.75 7.01
N ASP A 89 16.91 -6.58 7.67
CA ASP A 89 18.35 -6.69 7.45
C ASP A 89 18.74 -8.12 7.04
N PRO A 90 19.68 -8.30 6.11
CA PRO A 90 20.20 -9.63 5.80
C PRO A 90 21.06 -10.12 6.96
N ILE A 91 21.05 -11.43 7.20
CA ILE A 91 21.97 -12.07 8.15
C ILE A 91 23.10 -12.67 7.35
N ILE A 92 24.33 -12.29 7.66
CA ILE A 92 25.51 -12.73 6.95
C ILE A 92 26.38 -13.55 7.92
N ASN A 93 26.83 -14.72 7.51
CA ASN A 93 27.75 -15.54 8.30
C ASN A 93 29.21 -15.03 8.18
N ASN A 94 30.14 -15.64 8.90
CA ASN A 94 31.55 -15.23 8.88
C ASN A 94 32.24 -15.47 7.51
N GLN A 95 31.61 -16.23 6.61
CA GLN A 95 32.10 -16.51 5.25
C GLN A 95 31.55 -15.51 4.23
N GLY A 96 30.73 -14.54 4.65
CA GLY A 96 30.12 -13.56 3.75
C GLY A 96 28.84 -14.06 3.06
N GLU A 97 28.33 -15.24 3.44
CA GLU A 97 27.11 -15.78 2.87
C GLU A 97 25.89 -15.25 3.62
N ILE A 98 24.88 -14.79 2.89
CA ILE A 98 23.57 -14.50 3.46
C ILE A 98 22.98 -15.83 3.95
N ILE A 99 22.45 -15.89 5.17
CA ILE A 99 21.84 -17.09 5.79
C ILE A 99 20.39 -16.87 6.22
N GLY A 100 19.81 -15.71 5.92
CA GLY A 100 18.44 -15.37 6.26
C GLY A 100 18.25 -13.86 6.43
N ALA A 101 17.20 -13.47 7.14
CA ALA A 101 16.90 -12.08 7.43
C ALA A 101 16.43 -11.87 8.88
N THR A 102 16.72 -10.69 9.42
CA THR A 102 16.14 -10.22 10.68
C THR A 102 15.19 -9.06 10.41
N THR A 103 14.12 -8.97 11.18
CA THR A 103 13.14 -7.89 11.07
C THR A 103 12.90 -7.26 12.44
N ALA A 104 12.73 -5.94 12.42
CA ALA A 104 12.18 -5.17 13.54
C ALA A 104 10.94 -4.45 13.04
N ALA A 105 9.78 -4.79 13.61
CA ALA A 105 8.51 -4.17 13.29
C ALA A 105 8.03 -3.33 14.48
N MET A 106 7.78 -2.05 14.22
CA MET A 106 7.28 -1.11 15.21
C MET A 106 5.86 -0.71 14.85
N ASP A 107 4.93 -0.80 15.80
CA ASP A 107 3.58 -0.29 15.60
C ASP A 107 3.65 1.23 15.43
N ILE A 108 3.11 1.72 14.33
CA ILE A 108 3.00 3.15 14.01
C ILE A 108 1.54 3.54 13.73
N THR A 109 0.58 2.72 14.14
CA THR A 109 -0.85 2.93 13.90
C THR A 109 -1.30 4.25 14.51
N ASP A 110 -0.98 4.50 15.78
CA ASP A 110 -1.29 5.78 16.42
C ASP A 110 -0.54 6.94 15.78
N ILE A 111 0.69 6.74 15.33
CA ILE A 111 1.47 7.79 14.66
C ILE A 111 0.83 8.16 13.32
N ILE A 112 0.40 7.17 12.53
CA ILE A 112 -0.30 7.39 11.26
C ILE A 112 -1.65 8.02 11.51
N ASN A 113 -2.45 7.48 12.44
CA ASN A 113 -3.76 8.02 12.76
C ASN A 113 -3.65 9.46 13.27
N ASN A 114 -2.64 9.77 14.10
CA ASN A 114 -2.39 11.14 14.59
C ASN A 114 -1.78 12.07 13.55
N CYS A 115 -1.10 11.55 12.53
CA CYS A 115 -0.66 12.31 11.36
C CYS A 115 -1.84 12.59 10.42
N ASP A 116 -2.78 11.63 10.32
CA ASP A 116 -4.09 11.78 9.69
C ASP A 116 -5.03 12.68 10.52
N SER A 117 -4.71 12.95 11.81
CA SER A 117 -5.38 13.93 12.69
C SER A 117 -4.92 15.38 12.48
N ILE A 118 -4.08 15.68 11.47
CA ILE A 118 -4.28 16.95 10.78
C ILE A 118 -5.60 16.76 10.03
N GLU A 119 -6.72 17.07 10.69
CA GLU A 119 -8.09 16.87 10.22
C GLU A 119 -8.26 17.42 8.80
N ILE A 120 -8.09 16.55 7.81
CA ILE A 120 -8.68 16.74 6.51
C ILE A 120 -10.12 16.25 6.70
N GLU A 121 -11.03 17.18 6.99
CA GLU A 121 -12.48 16.95 7.12
C GLU A 121 -12.96 15.93 6.07
N GLU A 122 -13.94 15.08 6.42
CA GLU A 122 -14.52 14.09 5.51
C GLU A 122 -14.89 14.69 4.13
N ASP A 123 -15.30 15.96 4.11
CA ASP A 123 -15.56 16.75 2.89
C ASP A 123 -14.28 17.04 2.06
N ILE A 124 -13.13 17.25 2.70
CA ILE A 124 -11.84 17.40 2.03
C ILE A 124 -11.30 16.03 1.59
N LYS A 125 -11.52 14.95 2.34
CA LYS A 125 -11.20 13.58 1.90
C LYS A 125 -12.04 13.15 0.71
N GLU A 126 -13.33 13.51 0.69
CA GLU A 126 -14.20 13.35 -0.47
C GLU A 126 -13.75 14.23 -1.63
N LYS A 127 -13.37 15.49 -1.39
CA LYS A 127 -12.78 16.36 -2.43
C LYS A 127 -11.49 15.76 -2.99
N ILE A 128 -10.55 15.32 -2.16
CA ILE A 128 -9.26 14.72 -2.58
C ILE A 128 -9.49 13.39 -3.32
N SER A 129 -10.42 12.56 -2.87
CA SER A 129 -10.85 11.35 -3.58
C SER A 129 -11.46 11.71 -4.94
N ARG A 130 -12.31 12.74 -4.97
CA ARG A 130 -12.82 13.38 -6.20
C ARG A 130 -11.75 14.15 -6.97
N TYR A 131 -10.51 14.31 -6.51
CA TYR A 131 -9.40 14.83 -7.31
C TYR A 131 -8.49 13.69 -7.81
N ARG A 132 -8.71 12.46 -7.35
CA ARG A 132 -7.92 11.27 -7.71
C ARG A 132 -8.66 10.26 -8.60
N SER A 133 -9.94 10.45 -8.89
CA SER A 133 -10.67 9.57 -9.82
C SER A 133 -10.45 9.97 -11.28
N ILE A 134 -10.47 8.99 -12.17
CA ILE A 134 -10.36 9.26 -13.60
C ILE A 134 -11.56 10.08 -14.12
N GLY A 135 -12.75 9.83 -13.57
CA GLY A 135 -13.96 10.57 -13.92
C GLY A 135 -13.87 12.05 -13.58
N SER A 136 -13.28 12.38 -12.44
CA SER A 136 -13.12 13.77 -12.04
C SER A 136 -12.01 14.50 -12.80
N LYS A 137 -10.91 13.82 -13.12
CA LYS A 137 -9.86 14.36 -13.99
C LYS A 137 -10.41 14.69 -15.38
N ILE A 138 -11.24 13.79 -15.94
CA ILE A 138 -11.95 14.03 -17.19
C ILE A 138 -12.87 15.25 -17.08
N ARG A 139 -13.64 15.35 -15.99
CA ARG A 139 -14.54 16.49 -15.74
C ARG A 139 -13.79 17.81 -15.63
N LEU A 140 -12.64 17.81 -14.97
CA LEU A 140 -11.78 18.97 -14.77
C LEU A 140 -11.25 19.47 -16.12
N LEU A 141 -10.54 18.61 -16.86
CA LEU A 141 -9.97 18.92 -18.17
C LEU A 141 -11.05 19.36 -19.17
N ARG A 142 -12.23 18.74 -19.14
CA ARG A 142 -13.37 19.14 -19.96
C ARG A 142 -13.78 20.59 -19.67
N LYS A 143 -13.86 20.97 -18.40
CA LYS A 143 -14.22 22.34 -18.00
C LYS A 143 -13.12 23.35 -18.34
N GLU A 144 -11.86 22.98 -18.19
CA GLU A 144 -10.71 23.82 -18.59
C GLU A 144 -10.71 24.08 -20.10
N ASN A 145 -11.15 23.11 -20.90
CA ASN A 145 -11.38 23.25 -22.34
C ASN A 145 -12.72 23.92 -22.70
N ALA A 146 -13.47 24.45 -21.72
CA ALA A 146 -14.78 25.08 -21.89
C ALA A 146 -15.84 24.20 -22.60
N LEU A 147 -15.75 22.87 -22.47
CA LEU A 147 -16.66 21.91 -23.11
C LEU A 147 -17.81 21.53 -22.19
N THR A 148 -19.01 21.34 -22.74
CA THR A 148 -20.11 20.65 -22.06
C THR A 148 -19.94 19.13 -22.13
N GLN A 149 -20.67 18.37 -21.31
CA GLN A 149 -20.67 16.89 -21.41
C GLN A 149 -21.12 16.40 -22.79
N LYS A 150 -22.00 17.18 -23.46
CA LYS A 150 -22.45 16.91 -24.83
C LYS A 150 -21.31 17.15 -25.83
N ASP A 151 -20.57 18.25 -25.68
CA ASP A 151 -19.45 18.55 -26.59
C ASP A 151 -18.33 17.51 -26.46
N LEU A 152 -17.99 17.08 -25.24
CA LEU A 152 -17.00 16.02 -25.05
C LEU A 152 -17.48 14.69 -25.64
N ALA A 153 -18.76 14.36 -25.47
CA ALA A 153 -19.36 13.17 -26.05
C ALA A 153 -19.28 13.17 -27.59
N GLU A 154 -19.62 14.29 -28.23
CA GLU A 154 -19.53 14.46 -29.68
C GLU A 154 -18.08 14.34 -30.16
N ARG A 155 -17.13 15.02 -29.51
CA ARG A 155 -15.70 14.98 -29.88
C ARG A 155 -15.04 13.62 -29.68
N SER A 156 -15.44 12.88 -28.66
CA SER A 156 -14.90 11.54 -28.36
C SER A 156 -15.65 10.40 -29.05
N ASN A 157 -16.74 10.71 -29.79
CA ASN A 157 -17.66 9.73 -30.35
C ASN A 157 -18.20 8.74 -29.29
N LEU A 158 -18.53 9.27 -28.12
CA LEU A 158 -19.13 8.54 -26.99
C LEU A 158 -20.52 9.11 -26.70
N SER A 159 -21.37 8.37 -25.99
CA SER A 159 -22.67 8.91 -25.60
C SER A 159 -22.54 9.92 -24.44
N GLN A 160 -23.36 10.97 -24.46
CA GLN A 160 -23.42 11.93 -23.35
C GLN A 160 -23.74 11.26 -22.01
N SER A 161 -24.60 10.24 -22.01
CA SER A 161 -24.91 9.44 -20.82
C SER A 161 -23.67 8.72 -20.29
N TYR A 162 -22.85 8.14 -21.18
CA TYR A 162 -21.59 7.50 -20.80
C TYR A 162 -20.61 8.49 -20.18
N ILE A 163 -20.42 9.68 -20.78
CA ILE A 163 -19.58 10.74 -20.20
C ILE A 163 -20.12 11.17 -18.83
N SER A 164 -21.44 11.35 -18.69
CA SER A 164 -22.05 11.76 -17.43
C SER A 164 -21.86 10.73 -16.31
N SER A 165 -22.07 9.44 -16.60
CA SER A 165 -21.85 8.36 -15.64
C SER A 165 -20.36 8.20 -15.30
N LEU A 166 -19.48 8.40 -16.28
CA LEU A 166 -18.03 8.35 -16.08
C LEU A 166 -17.55 9.47 -15.15
N GLU A 167 -18.01 10.72 -15.35
CA GLU A 167 -17.65 11.86 -14.50
C GLU A 167 -18.21 11.80 -13.07
N LYS A 168 -19.15 10.88 -12.82
CA LYS A 168 -19.74 10.59 -11.51
C LYS A 168 -19.17 9.32 -10.88
N ASP A 169 -18.14 8.73 -11.47
CA ASP A 169 -17.53 7.47 -11.05
C ASP A 169 -18.51 6.28 -10.96
N GLN A 170 -19.60 6.34 -11.72
CA GLN A 170 -20.62 5.29 -11.77
C GLN A 170 -20.26 4.18 -12.78
N ARG A 171 -19.19 4.35 -13.55
CA ARG A 171 -18.77 3.41 -14.59
C ARG A 171 -17.26 3.41 -14.77
N ASN A 172 -16.68 2.21 -14.88
CA ASN A 172 -15.26 2.06 -15.19
C ASN A 172 -15.04 2.16 -16.71
N PRO A 173 -14.17 3.08 -17.16
CA PRO A 173 -13.89 3.24 -18.58
C PRO A 173 -12.95 2.15 -19.09
N THR A 174 -13.10 1.77 -20.36
CA THR A 174 -12.09 0.96 -21.05
C THR A 174 -10.89 1.82 -21.45
N ILE A 175 -9.73 1.18 -21.68
CA ILE A 175 -8.54 1.87 -22.21
C ILE A 175 -8.85 2.60 -23.53
N ASN A 176 -9.66 2.00 -24.41
CA ASN A 176 -10.04 2.64 -25.67
C ASN A 176 -10.89 3.90 -25.44
N SER A 177 -11.84 3.85 -24.50
CA SER A 177 -12.62 5.03 -24.12
C SER A 177 -11.73 6.14 -23.55
N LEU A 178 -10.74 5.79 -22.72
CA LEU A 178 -9.78 6.77 -22.18
C LEU A 178 -8.92 7.42 -23.28
N LYS A 179 -8.49 6.66 -24.29
CA LYS A 179 -7.76 7.21 -25.44
C LYS A 179 -8.62 8.18 -26.25
N LEU A 180 -9.89 7.83 -26.50
CA LEU A 180 -10.82 8.71 -27.21
C LEU A 180 -11.07 10.00 -26.44
N ILE A 181 -11.23 9.91 -25.12
CA ILE A 181 -11.43 11.07 -24.25
C ILE A 181 -10.17 11.94 -24.18
N ALA A 182 -8.98 11.35 -24.02
CA ALA A 182 -7.71 12.09 -24.04
C ALA A 182 -7.54 12.87 -25.35
N SER A 183 -7.81 12.22 -26.50
CA SER A 183 -7.76 12.86 -27.81
C SER A 183 -8.77 13.99 -27.94
N ALA A 184 -10.00 13.82 -27.43
CA ALA A 184 -11.05 14.83 -27.50
C ALA A 184 -10.81 16.03 -26.57
N LEU A 185 -10.02 15.83 -25.52
CA LEU A 185 -9.58 16.85 -24.57
C LEU A 185 -8.22 17.46 -24.94
N GLU A 186 -7.62 17.02 -26.05
CA GLU A 186 -6.32 17.50 -26.54
C GLU A 186 -5.17 17.33 -25.52
N VAL A 187 -5.26 16.31 -24.67
CA VAL A 187 -4.22 15.99 -23.66
C VAL A 187 -3.53 14.66 -23.98
N ASN A 188 -2.31 14.50 -23.45
CA ASN A 188 -1.66 13.19 -23.50
C ASN A 188 -2.38 12.19 -22.58
N ILE A 189 -2.48 10.92 -22.98
CA ILE A 189 -3.07 9.89 -22.11
C ILE A 189 -2.32 9.73 -20.78
N LYS A 190 -1.00 9.97 -20.77
CA LYS A 190 -0.22 9.99 -19.53
C LYS A 190 -0.70 11.12 -18.62
N GLU A 191 -0.87 12.33 -19.14
CA GLU A 191 -1.38 13.49 -18.41
C GLU A 191 -2.80 13.28 -17.88
N LEU A 192 -3.64 12.60 -18.67
CA LEU A 192 -4.98 12.18 -18.24
C LEU A 192 -4.92 11.19 -17.06
N LEU A 193 -3.84 10.41 -16.95
CA LEU A 193 -3.63 9.41 -15.90
C LEU A 193 -2.71 9.89 -14.75
N ASP A 194 -2.09 11.07 -14.87
CA ASP A 194 -0.97 11.55 -14.04
C ASP A 194 -1.34 11.99 -12.61
N MET A 195 -2.41 11.45 -12.05
CA MET A 195 -2.81 11.65 -10.65
C MET A 195 -3.26 10.34 -9.98
N ILE A 196 -3.05 9.20 -10.64
CA ILE A 196 -3.51 7.86 -10.22
C ILE A 196 -2.32 6.92 -9.87
N LEU A 197 -1.07 7.36 -10.06
CA LEU A 197 0.16 6.62 -9.71
C LEU A 197 0.98 7.38 -8.67
#